data_AF-J9G4L3-F1
#
_entry.id   AF-J9G4L3-F1
#
_cell.length_a   1.000
_cell.length_b   1.000
_cell.length_c   1.000
_cell.angle_alpha   90.00
_cell.angle_beta   90.00
_cell.angle_gamma   90.00
#
_symmetry.space_group_name_H-M   'P 1'
#
loop_
_entity.id
_entity.type
_entity.pdbx_description
1 polymer ?
#
loop_
_entity_poly.entity_id
_entity_poly.type
_entity_poly.pdbx_seq_one_letter_code
_entity_poly.pdbx_strand_id
1 'polypeptide(L)'
;MKLSLLLLAPFLLAGSAQAQSTLTEKLRQSESGQGTVILNHSADIEQAVNNTLPLHPKKVETTSHKPAEVPHPTEKQEKRTPQNYVARTRHKAKGFRICIYTGGNSKADKTKAIQMGQICKKKFPELSTYTTFRSPRWVTHVGDFSSRHEAQKYVDLIRRARFTYEARIISSEVNLPH
;
A
#
# COMPACT_ATOMS: atom_id res chain seq x y z
N MET A 1 -0.05 74.72 37.72
CA MET A 1 -0.44 74.83 36.30
C MET A 1 -0.38 73.40 35.74
N LYS A 2 -1.46 72.62 35.82
CA LYS A 2 -2.40 72.34 34.71
C LYS A 2 -1.70 72.19 33.35
N LEU A 3 -1.46 70.95 32.92
CA LEU A 3 -1.80 70.52 31.56
C LEU A 3 -1.93 68.99 31.50
N SER A 4 -3.18 68.54 31.45
CA SER A 4 -3.59 67.23 30.97
C SER A 4 -3.23 67.06 29.49
N LEU A 5 -3.39 65.82 29.00
CA LEU A 5 -3.76 65.45 27.62
C LEU A 5 -2.61 64.97 26.72
N LEU A 6 -2.39 63.65 26.68
CA LEU A 6 -2.82 62.79 25.56
C LEU A 6 -2.40 61.34 25.80
N LEU A 7 -3.38 60.52 26.17
CA LEU A 7 -3.34 59.06 26.05
C LEU A 7 -3.17 58.69 24.58
N LEU A 8 -1.99 58.20 24.20
CA LEU A 8 -1.83 57.42 22.97
C LEU A 8 -1.51 55.99 23.37
N ALA A 9 -2.56 55.21 23.62
CA ALA A 9 -2.43 53.76 23.78
C ALA A 9 -1.99 53.17 22.43
N PRO A 10 -0.85 52.49 22.31
CA PRO A 10 -0.60 51.67 21.14
C PRO A 10 -1.54 50.47 21.25
N PHE A 11 -2.65 50.53 20.52
CA PHE A 11 -3.48 49.36 20.24
C PHE A 11 -2.59 48.41 19.41
N LEU A 12 -1.85 47.54 20.11
CA LEU A 12 -1.20 46.40 19.50
C LEU A 12 -2.31 45.56 18.88
N LEU A 13 -2.49 45.75 17.57
CA LEU A 13 -3.19 44.81 16.71
C LEU A 13 -2.42 43.50 16.80
N ALA A 14 -2.83 42.64 17.74
CA ALA A 14 -2.44 41.25 17.75
C ALA A 14 -3.01 40.64 16.47
N GLY A 15 -2.18 40.61 15.42
CA GLY A 15 -2.46 39.85 14.21
C GLY A 15 -2.65 38.40 14.61
N SER A 16 -3.90 37.96 14.73
CA SER A 16 -4.23 36.55 14.83
C SER A 16 -3.79 35.92 13.53
N ALA A 17 -2.66 35.23 13.57
CA ALA A 17 -2.27 34.29 12.52
C ALA A 17 -3.35 33.21 12.47
N GLN A 18 -4.39 33.44 11.67
CA GLN A 18 -5.35 32.40 11.37
C GLN A 18 -4.61 31.34 10.54
N ALA A 19 -4.19 30.28 11.23
CA ALA A 19 -3.74 29.06 10.58
C ALA A 19 -4.89 28.59 9.68
N GLN A 20 -4.68 28.65 8.36
CA GLN A 20 -5.66 28.15 7.40
C GLN A 20 -5.84 26.65 7.65
N SER A 21 -7.07 26.20 7.91
CA SER A 21 -7.36 24.77 8.06
C SER A 21 -7.04 24.05 6.75
N THR A 22 -6.14 23.07 6.83
CA THR A 22 -5.65 22.32 5.67
C THR A 22 -6.76 21.44 5.09
N LEU A 23 -6.63 21.03 3.83
CA LEU A 23 -7.67 20.24 3.15
C LEU A 23 -7.92 18.92 3.89
N THR A 24 -6.86 18.28 4.35
CA THR A 24 -6.94 17.03 5.14
C THR A 24 -7.62 17.22 6.49
N GLU A 25 -7.50 18.40 7.10
CA GLU A 25 -8.13 18.71 8.39
C GLU A 25 -9.64 18.90 8.24
N LYS A 26 -10.08 19.56 7.16
CA LYS A 26 -11.50 19.69 6.84
C LYS A 26 -12.18 18.35 6.59
N LEU A 27 -11.44 17.36 6.09
CA LEU A 27 -11.94 16.00 5.91
C LEU A 27 -12.02 15.22 7.22
N ARG A 28 -11.19 15.56 8.22
CA ARG A 28 -11.22 14.96 9.57
C ARG A 28 -12.29 15.57 10.47
N GLN A 29 -12.76 16.76 10.15
CA GLN A 29 -13.78 17.45 10.93
C GLN A 29 -15.13 16.70 10.81
N SER A 30 -15.45 15.93 11.84
CA SER A 30 -16.74 15.23 11.94
C SER A 30 -17.80 16.15 12.55
N GLU A 31 -18.98 16.19 11.94
CA GLU A 31 -20.16 16.85 12.49
C GLU A 31 -21.10 15.86 13.20
N SER A 32 -21.90 16.34 14.14
CA SER A 32 -22.88 15.51 14.86
C SER A 32 -23.88 14.90 13.88
N GLY A 33 -23.97 13.56 13.85
CA GLY A 33 -24.84 12.80 12.95
C GLY A 33 -24.17 12.33 11.65
N GLN A 34 -22.90 12.67 11.42
CA GLN A 34 -22.11 12.17 10.29
C GLN A 34 -21.07 11.12 10.75
N GLY A 35 -20.65 10.24 9.84
CA GLY A 35 -19.64 9.21 10.11
C GLY A 35 -18.22 9.78 10.26
N THR A 36 -17.38 9.14 11.08
CA THR A 36 -16.00 9.56 11.30
C THR A 36 -15.10 9.14 10.13
N VAL A 37 -14.38 10.12 9.56
CA VAL A 37 -13.40 9.88 8.49
C VAL A 37 -12.01 9.67 9.11
N ILE A 38 -11.41 8.49 8.88
CA ILE A 38 -10.04 8.16 9.32
C ILE A 38 -9.11 8.16 8.10
N LEU A 39 -8.14 9.08 8.10
CA LEU A 39 -7.12 9.22 7.05
C LEU A 39 -5.79 8.67 7.55
N ASN A 40 -5.35 7.53 7.01
CA ASN A 40 -4.07 6.90 7.33
C ASN A 40 -3.09 7.06 6.15
N HIS A 41 -2.41 8.20 6.10
CA HIS A 41 -1.46 8.56 5.05
C HIS A 41 -0.11 8.97 5.65
N SER A 42 0.95 8.88 4.86
CA SER A 42 2.28 9.33 5.24
C SER A 42 2.42 10.85 5.14
N ALA A 43 3.35 11.43 5.91
CA ALA A 43 3.51 12.87 6.04
C ALA A 43 3.88 13.58 4.72
N ASP A 44 4.58 12.89 3.83
CA ASP A 44 4.89 13.37 2.47
C ASP A 44 3.63 13.57 1.62
N ILE A 45 2.62 12.70 1.77
CA ILE A 45 1.33 12.84 1.09
C ILE A 45 0.51 13.98 1.70
N GLU A 46 0.49 14.14 3.01
CA GLU A 46 -0.19 15.27 3.67
C GLU A 46 0.43 16.61 3.23
N GLN A 47 1.75 16.68 3.05
CA GLN A 47 2.44 17.88 2.56
C GLN A 47 2.13 18.14 1.08
N ALA A 48 2.13 17.10 0.25
CA ALA A 48 1.81 17.21 -1.17
C ALA A 48 0.36 17.66 -1.42
N VAL A 49 -0.58 17.22 -0.60
CA VAL A 49 -2.01 17.59 -0.71
C VAL A 49 -2.27 19.00 -0.18
N ASN A 50 -1.50 19.45 0.81
CA ASN A 50 -1.69 20.75 1.46
C ASN A 50 -0.74 21.84 0.94
N ASN A 51 0.10 21.54 -0.07
CA ASN A 51 1.08 22.44 -0.67
C ASN A 51 1.99 23.16 0.36
N THR A 52 2.39 22.51 1.45
CA THR A 52 3.25 23.10 2.49
C THR A 52 4.73 22.78 2.27
N LEU A 53 5.61 23.79 2.38
CA LEU A 53 7.07 23.64 2.25
C LEU A 53 7.69 23.06 3.55
N PRO A 54 8.77 22.26 3.47
CA PRO A 54 9.30 21.53 4.62
C PRO A 54 10.04 22.43 5.62
N LEU A 55 9.53 22.51 6.86
CA LEU A 55 10.33 22.90 8.02
C LEU A 55 10.92 21.62 8.65
N HIS A 56 12.23 21.64 8.92
CA HIS A 56 13.00 20.51 9.44
C HIS A 56 12.49 19.98 10.81
N PRO A 57 12.82 18.72 11.19
CA PRO A 57 12.05 17.93 12.13
C PRO A 57 12.47 18.13 13.59
N LYS A 58 11.49 18.16 14.51
CA LYS A 58 11.70 18.02 15.96
C LYS A 58 11.15 16.67 16.45
N LYS A 59 12.03 15.90 17.07
CA LYS A 59 11.82 14.61 17.75
C LYS A 59 10.74 14.70 18.84
N VAL A 60 9.85 13.69 18.93
CA VAL A 60 9.12 13.31 20.16
C VAL A 60 8.94 11.79 20.23
N GLU A 61 9.52 11.16 21.26
CA GLU A 61 9.13 9.86 21.88
C GLU A 61 8.06 10.20 22.96
N THR A 62 6.98 9.46 23.28
CA THR A 62 6.91 8.10 23.86
C THR A 62 5.41 7.67 24.07
N THR A 63 5.09 6.36 23.85
CA THR A 63 4.00 5.47 24.41
C THR A 63 2.50 5.81 24.29
N SER A 64 1.52 4.91 24.05
CA SER A 64 1.39 3.45 23.83
C SER A 64 -0.05 3.15 23.31
N HIS A 65 -0.23 2.03 22.59
CA HIS A 65 -1.46 1.30 22.20
C HIS A 65 -1.75 1.16 20.67
N LYS A 66 -1.26 0.02 20.13
CA LYS A 66 -1.64 -0.78 18.93
C LYS A 66 -3.13 -0.63 18.49
N PRO A 67 -3.55 -0.73 17.20
CA PRO A 67 -3.05 -1.66 16.15
C PRO A 67 -2.95 -1.12 14.70
N ALA A 68 -1.77 -1.19 14.07
CA ALA A 68 -1.63 -1.16 12.61
C ALA A 68 -0.40 -2.00 12.23
N GLU A 69 -0.55 -3.15 11.57
CA GLU A 69 -0.78 -3.31 10.13
C GLU A 69 0.49 -3.00 9.34
N VAL A 70 1.17 -4.09 8.98
CA VAL A 70 2.44 -4.12 8.27
C VAL A 70 2.26 -3.47 6.89
N PRO A 71 3.19 -2.60 6.46
CA PRO A 71 3.08 -1.84 5.22
C PRO A 71 3.01 -2.73 3.99
N HIS A 72 2.04 -2.42 3.12
CA HIS A 72 2.06 -2.74 1.71
C HIS A 72 3.28 -2.03 1.07
N PRO A 73 4.22 -2.72 0.40
CA PRO A 73 5.28 -2.04 -0.32
C PRO A 73 4.68 -1.40 -1.58
N THR A 74 4.37 -0.11 -1.49
CA THR A 74 4.14 0.75 -2.65
C THR A 74 5.46 0.89 -3.40
N GLU A 75 5.49 0.19 -4.53
CA GLU A 75 6.21 0.46 -5.76
C GLU A 75 6.90 1.85 -5.80
N LYS A 76 8.23 1.87 -5.69
CA LYS A 76 9.05 3.03 -6.06
C LYS A 76 8.83 3.31 -7.54
N GLN A 77 8.31 4.50 -7.86
CA GLN A 77 8.32 5.06 -9.20
C GLN A 77 9.76 5.25 -9.66
N GLU A 78 10.25 4.30 -10.44
CA GLU A 78 11.41 4.49 -11.29
C GLU A 78 10.95 5.12 -12.61
N LYS A 79 11.60 6.21 -12.98
CA LYS A 79 11.31 7.05 -14.15
C LYS A 79 11.55 6.23 -15.42
N ARG A 80 10.51 5.52 -15.91
CA ARG A 80 10.57 4.76 -17.15
C ARG A 80 10.34 5.68 -18.34
N THR A 81 11.31 5.70 -19.26
CA THR A 81 11.18 6.21 -20.64
C THR A 81 9.90 5.67 -21.30
N PRO A 82 9.25 6.44 -22.20
CA PRO A 82 8.01 6.03 -22.85
C PRO A 82 8.28 4.88 -23.83
N GLN A 83 8.28 3.65 -23.31
CA GLN A 83 8.13 2.46 -24.13
C GLN A 83 6.65 2.37 -24.51
N ASN A 84 6.35 2.47 -25.81
CA ASN A 84 5.03 2.21 -26.38
C ASN A 84 4.48 0.91 -25.81
N TYR A 85 3.59 1.02 -24.82
CA TYR A 85 2.99 -0.13 -24.18
C TYR A 85 1.85 -0.58 -25.08
N VAL A 86 2.16 -1.40 -26.07
CA VAL A 86 1.13 -2.11 -26.83
C VAL A 86 0.41 -2.97 -25.80
N ALA A 87 -0.83 -2.60 -25.47
CA ALA A 87 -1.65 -3.35 -24.54
C ALA A 87 -1.89 -4.73 -25.14
N ARG A 88 -1.09 -5.72 -24.74
CA ARG A 88 -1.32 -7.12 -25.11
C ARG A 88 -2.63 -7.54 -24.48
N THR A 89 -3.68 -7.61 -25.30
CA THR A 89 -4.99 -8.13 -24.89
C THR A 89 -4.77 -9.51 -24.29
N ARG A 90 -5.18 -9.70 -23.03
CA ARG A 90 -5.18 -10.99 -22.35
C ARG A 90 -6.61 -11.53 -22.31
N HIS A 91 -6.77 -12.83 -22.47
CA HIS A 91 -8.06 -13.49 -22.41
C HIS A 91 -8.12 -14.52 -21.28
N LYS A 92 -9.34 -14.80 -20.81
CA LYS A 92 -9.61 -15.84 -19.83
C LYS A 92 -9.56 -17.20 -20.49
N ALA A 93 -8.79 -18.11 -19.93
CA ALA A 93 -8.70 -19.49 -20.40
C ALA A 93 -8.57 -20.46 -19.22
N LYS A 94 -8.92 -21.73 -19.47
CA LYS A 94 -8.55 -22.82 -18.56
C LYS A 94 -7.05 -23.05 -18.67
N GLY A 95 -6.36 -23.10 -17.53
CA GLY A 95 -4.92 -23.34 -17.49
C GLY A 95 -4.47 -23.70 -16.08
N PHE A 96 -3.24 -23.34 -15.76
CA PHE A 96 -2.56 -23.77 -14.54
C PHE A 96 -1.89 -22.61 -13.83
N ARG A 97 -1.96 -22.63 -12.49
CA ARG A 97 -1.19 -21.76 -11.59
C ARG A 97 -0.40 -22.61 -10.60
N ILE A 98 0.62 -22.03 -10.00
CA ILE A 98 1.42 -22.69 -8.96
C ILE A 98 1.03 -22.10 -7.60
N CYS A 99 0.58 -22.94 -6.66
CA CYS A 99 0.39 -22.55 -5.27
C CYS A 99 1.73 -22.59 -4.54
N ILE A 100 2.11 -21.47 -3.93
CA ILE A 100 3.36 -21.31 -3.19
C ILE A 100 3.17 -21.18 -1.68
N TYR A 101 1.93 -21.03 -1.22
CA TYR A 101 1.59 -20.97 0.19
C TYR A 101 0.10 -21.25 0.41
N THR A 102 -0.19 -22.09 1.41
CA THR A 102 -1.52 -22.28 2.00
C THR A 102 -1.42 -22.10 3.52
N GLY A 103 -2.19 -21.16 4.06
CA GLY A 103 -2.28 -20.89 5.50
C GLY A 103 -3.71 -20.99 6.03
N GLY A 104 -3.88 -20.91 7.35
CA GLY A 104 -5.20 -20.89 8.00
C GLY A 104 -5.95 -19.56 7.83
N ASN A 105 -6.83 -19.24 8.78
CA ASN A 105 -7.61 -18.00 8.83
C ASN A 105 -7.07 -16.98 9.87
N SER A 106 -5.76 -16.97 10.12
CA SER A 106 -5.18 -16.00 11.06
C SER A 106 -4.63 -14.76 10.34
N LYS A 107 -4.45 -13.66 11.07
CA LYS A 107 -3.72 -12.47 10.58
C LYS A 107 -2.26 -12.81 10.24
N ALA A 108 -1.65 -13.75 10.96
CA ALA A 108 -0.30 -14.24 10.66
C ALA A 108 -0.26 -14.96 9.31
N ASP A 109 -1.27 -15.78 9.00
CA ASP A 109 -1.40 -16.45 7.70
C ASP A 109 -1.59 -15.46 6.56
N LYS A 110 -2.44 -14.44 6.75
CA LYS A 110 -2.60 -13.33 5.78
C LYS A 110 -1.26 -12.67 5.48
N THR A 111 -0.52 -12.32 6.53
CA THR A 111 0.77 -11.63 6.41
C THR A 111 1.79 -12.50 5.69
N LYS A 112 1.88 -13.79 6.05
CA LYS A 112 2.78 -14.75 5.39
C LYS A 112 2.40 -14.99 3.92
N ALA A 113 1.10 -15.06 3.60
CA ALA A 113 0.62 -15.20 2.22
C ALA A 113 1.06 -14.03 1.33
N ILE A 114 0.90 -12.79 1.84
CA ILE A 114 1.34 -11.58 1.16
C ILE A 114 2.87 -11.57 1.01
N GLN A 115 3.60 -11.87 2.10
CA GLN A 115 5.07 -11.92 2.09
C GLN A 115 5.58 -12.93 1.05
N MET A 116 4.99 -14.12 0.97
CA MET A 116 5.40 -15.14 0.01
C MET A 116 5.19 -14.67 -1.44
N GLY A 117 4.09 -13.96 -1.69
CA GLY A 117 3.84 -13.31 -2.97
C GLY A 117 4.91 -12.27 -3.34
N GLN A 118 5.32 -11.42 -2.39
CA GLN A 118 6.37 -10.43 -2.61
C GLN A 118 7.74 -11.07 -2.86
N ILE A 119 8.09 -12.12 -2.10
CA ILE A 119 9.32 -12.87 -2.33
C ILE A 119 9.32 -13.50 -3.73
N CYS A 120 8.19 -14.07 -4.16
CA CYS A 120 8.06 -14.64 -5.50
C CYS A 120 8.18 -13.57 -6.57
N LYS A 121 7.47 -12.43 -6.45
CA LYS A 121 7.58 -11.29 -7.38
C LYS A 121 9.02 -10.77 -7.50
N LYS A 122 9.80 -10.77 -6.41
CA LYS A 122 11.22 -10.36 -6.43
C LYS A 122 12.12 -11.37 -7.16
N LYS A 123 11.87 -12.66 -7.01
CA LYS A 123 12.68 -13.74 -7.61
C LYS A 123 12.28 -14.08 -9.05
N PHE A 124 10.99 -13.93 -9.37
CA PHE A 124 10.35 -14.28 -10.63
C PHE A 124 9.42 -13.13 -11.05
N PRO A 125 9.98 -11.96 -11.45
CA PRO A 125 9.19 -10.79 -11.82
C PRO A 125 8.28 -11.01 -13.03
N GLU A 126 8.54 -12.04 -13.84
CA GLU A 126 7.71 -12.49 -14.96
C GLU A 126 6.41 -13.18 -14.52
N LEU A 127 6.35 -13.69 -13.29
CA LEU A 127 5.17 -14.39 -12.77
C LEU A 127 4.19 -13.41 -12.10
N SER A 128 2.94 -13.47 -12.54
CA SER A 128 1.83 -12.83 -11.84
C SER A 128 1.63 -13.44 -10.44
N THR A 129 1.20 -12.64 -9.46
CA THR A 129 0.99 -13.10 -8.07
C THR A 129 -0.45 -12.83 -7.62
N TYR A 130 -1.09 -13.84 -7.05
CA TYR A 130 -2.48 -13.82 -6.63
C TYR A 130 -2.59 -14.29 -5.18
N THR A 131 -2.69 -13.35 -4.25
CA THR A 131 -2.96 -13.66 -2.83
C THR A 131 -4.45 -13.49 -2.58
N THR A 132 -5.13 -14.54 -2.14
CA THR A 132 -6.58 -14.53 -1.93
C THR A 132 -6.97 -15.32 -0.70
N PHE A 133 -8.04 -14.88 -0.04
CA PHE A 133 -8.70 -15.69 0.98
C PHE A 133 -9.72 -16.61 0.29
N ARG A 134 -9.54 -17.92 0.46
CA ARG A 134 -10.45 -18.97 0.02
C ARG A 134 -10.93 -19.67 1.29
N SER A 135 -12.08 -19.26 1.82
CA SER A 135 -12.58 -19.75 3.11
C SER A 135 -12.38 -21.27 3.26
N PRO A 136 -11.74 -21.77 4.33
CA PRO A 136 -11.27 -21.05 5.53
C PRO A 136 -9.75 -20.72 5.52
N ARG A 137 -9.12 -20.50 4.37
CA ARG A 137 -7.65 -20.42 4.23
C ARG A 137 -7.15 -19.25 3.38
N TRP A 138 -5.98 -18.74 3.73
CA TRP A 138 -5.18 -17.87 2.84
C TRP A 138 -4.41 -18.72 1.84
N VAL A 139 -4.43 -18.32 0.57
CA VAL A 139 -3.66 -18.98 -0.50
C VAL A 139 -2.95 -17.97 -1.38
N THR A 140 -1.73 -18.30 -1.77
CA THR A 140 -0.95 -17.52 -2.75
C THR A 140 -0.66 -18.38 -3.97
N HIS A 141 -1.21 -17.98 -5.12
CA HIS A 141 -0.94 -18.58 -6.42
C HIS A 141 -0.04 -17.66 -7.24
N VAL A 142 0.77 -18.25 -8.12
CA VAL A 142 1.64 -17.51 -9.03
C VAL A 142 1.65 -18.09 -10.43
N GLY A 143 1.89 -17.20 -11.40
CA GLY A 143 1.93 -17.50 -12.82
C GLY A 143 0.54 -17.72 -13.43
N ASP A 144 0.52 -17.70 -14.76
CA ASP A 144 -0.62 -18.02 -15.61
C ASP A 144 -0.08 -18.86 -16.77
N PHE A 145 -0.27 -20.18 -16.71
CA PHE A 145 0.30 -21.10 -17.69
C PHE A 145 -0.80 -21.79 -18.50
N SER A 146 -0.61 -21.91 -19.81
CA SER A 146 -1.52 -22.67 -20.68
C SER A 146 -1.29 -24.18 -20.56
N SER A 147 -0.04 -24.59 -20.29
CA SER A 147 0.37 -25.99 -20.20
C SER A 147 0.92 -26.36 -18.82
N ARG A 148 0.57 -27.56 -18.35
CA ARG A 148 1.11 -28.14 -17.12
C ARG A 148 2.63 -28.33 -17.19
N HIS A 149 3.17 -28.63 -18.37
CA HIS A 149 4.61 -28.81 -18.56
C HIS A 149 5.39 -27.50 -18.33
N GLU A 150 4.85 -26.37 -18.81
CA GLU A 150 5.42 -25.05 -18.56
C GLU A 150 5.38 -24.70 -17.08
N ALA A 151 4.23 -24.91 -16.43
CA ALA A 151 4.09 -24.72 -14.98
C ALA A 151 5.09 -25.61 -14.20
N GLN A 152 5.34 -26.83 -14.66
CA GLN A 152 6.29 -27.74 -14.00
C GLN A 152 7.72 -27.21 -14.01
N LYS A 153 8.17 -26.59 -15.11
CA LYS A 153 9.50 -25.94 -15.17
C LYS A 153 9.66 -24.89 -14.08
N TYR A 154 8.62 -24.07 -13.88
CA TYR A 154 8.61 -23.05 -12.83
C TYR A 154 8.51 -23.64 -11.42
N VAL A 155 7.79 -24.75 -11.22
CA VAL A 155 7.81 -25.47 -9.94
C VAL A 155 9.23 -25.90 -9.58
N ASP A 156 9.99 -26.43 -10.53
CA ASP A 156 11.36 -26.87 -10.29
C ASP A 156 12.28 -25.68 -9.97
N LEU A 157 12.12 -24.56 -10.66
CA LEU A 157 12.81 -23.31 -10.36
C LEU A 157 12.47 -22.78 -8.96
N ILE A 158 11.19 -22.76 -8.58
CA ILE A 158 10.72 -22.32 -7.25
C ILE A 158 11.30 -23.20 -6.15
N ARG A 159 11.31 -24.53 -6.34
CA ARG A 159 11.90 -25.49 -5.40
C ARG A 159 13.40 -25.29 -5.24
N ARG A 160 14.12 -25.04 -6.34
CA ARG A 160 15.56 -24.72 -6.31
C ARG A 160 15.86 -23.39 -5.61
N ALA A 161 14.95 -22.41 -5.72
CA ALA A 161 15.10 -21.10 -5.09
C ALA A 161 14.88 -21.11 -3.56
N ARG A 162 14.41 -22.22 -2.99
CA ARG A 162 14.35 -22.54 -1.55
C ARG A 162 13.71 -21.46 -0.66
N PHE A 163 12.75 -20.70 -1.18
CA PHE A 163 12.05 -19.67 -0.40
C PHE A 163 10.67 -20.11 0.11
N THR A 164 10.12 -21.18 -0.47
CA THR A 164 8.89 -21.83 0.00
C THR A 164 9.10 -23.35 0.03
N TYR A 165 8.45 -24.01 0.97
CA TYR A 165 8.36 -25.47 1.05
C TYR A 165 7.18 -26.02 0.21
N GLU A 166 6.29 -25.14 -0.25
CA GLU A 166 5.07 -25.48 -0.93
C GLU A 166 5.16 -25.03 -2.39
N ALA A 167 5.08 -25.96 -3.32
CA ALA A 167 5.00 -25.68 -4.75
C ALA A 167 4.16 -26.78 -5.43
N ARG A 168 2.89 -26.46 -5.68
CA ARG A 168 1.91 -27.38 -6.29
C ARG A 168 1.22 -26.74 -7.48
N ILE A 169 1.06 -27.50 -8.57
CA ILE A 169 0.30 -27.05 -9.74
C ILE A 169 -1.19 -27.25 -9.48
N ILE A 170 -1.99 -26.23 -9.76
CA ILE A 170 -3.45 -26.21 -9.60
C ILE A 170 -4.09 -25.79 -10.94
N SER A 171 -5.15 -26.49 -11.35
CA SER A 171 -5.97 -26.07 -12.49
C SER A 171 -6.81 -24.84 -12.10
N SER A 172 -6.75 -23.78 -12.89
CA SER A 172 -7.41 -22.51 -12.60
C SER A 172 -7.76 -21.76 -13.88
N GLU A 173 -8.65 -20.77 -13.76
CA GLU A 173 -8.81 -19.77 -14.80
C GLU A 173 -7.62 -18.81 -14.76
N VAL A 174 -6.94 -18.69 -15.90
CA VAL A 174 -5.72 -17.91 -16.08
C VAL A 174 -5.94 -16.80 -17.12
N ASN A 175 -5.09 -15.77 -17.06
CA ASN A 175 -5.10 -14.66 -18.02
C ASN A 175 -3.95 -14.83 -19.01
N LEU A 176 -4.20 -15.49 -20.14
CA LEU A 176 -3.19 -15.76 -21.14
C LEU A 176 -3.04 -14.58 -22.12
N PRO A 177 -1.83 -14.28 -22.61
CA PRO A 177 -1.69 -13.42 -23.77
C PRO A 177 -2.39 -14.05 -24.99
N HIS A 178 -2.93 -13.22 -25.89
CA HIS A 178 -3.32 -13.66 -27.22
C HIS A 178 -2.13 -14.17 -28.03
#